data_AF-A0A0P0LUF3-F1
#
_entry.id   AF-A0A0P0LUF3-F1
#
_cell.length_a   1.000
_cell.length_b   1.000
_cell.length_c   1.000
_cell.angle_alpha   90.00
_cell.angle_beta   90.00
_cell.angle_gamma   90.00
#
_symmetry.space_group_name_H-M   'P 1'
#
loop_
_entity.id
_entity.type
_entity.pdbx_description
1 polymer ?
#
loop_
_entity_poly.entity_id
_entity_poly.type
_entity_poly.pdbx_seq_one_letter_code
_entity_poly.pdbx_strand_id
1 'polypeptide(L)'
;MNRVFKALTLCLSLWLSSNLNAMTLERVGNDLFATGPTVDQDFLQFKEAFAKGGIERLILVNGPGGDLWTGMQVARMVQSAKIKTVASGFCMSACSLIFMAGQERAFGTGSLPRTTMVGIHGAHDKDSKRVNTTHMPQMYALYKQQMGEKFDAQVINQALYDIKEASGFLRIRELQRTQEKDRTPWFCPTGQTPFEQCQQYTGKDAFSLGVVTQADTVPLQLPDSMKVQLGFFGKSLGEPILDMHDRAGTLIEGLCNGQLLCKTIGQRTFTNYLSANHNKALAIGWGKMGYGVRWGVDDPGRAMLGALYQCNHAKNNPKLCRLVSVNEHEVLPLYEEAQSQALTLSGQLPAPAPSLSQAERDEPGGSAPSRLRTGNQVTGMTPKSLDGVQRWDTATLAQAMKKSDRPVVIDTAVFGPVIPGALNFINSGLAFDDEKLDQAYNERFRHMMLAAAPDLNQAVVFYCASSECWLSVNAAMRARQLGYTQVIWYRGGMAAWMQAGLPTVGRVPVAVIY
;
A
#
# COMPACT_ATOMS: atom_id res chain seq x y z
N MET A 1 9.67 63.89 15.57
CA MET A 1 10.08 63.15 14.37
C MET A 1 9.49 61.73 14.43
N ASN A 2 8.57 61.45 13.51
CA ASN A 2 8.08 60.18 12.94
C ASN A 2 7.71 58.94 13.80
N ARG A 3 6.39 58.73 13.85
CA ARG A 3 5.57 57.50 13.83
C ARG A 3 6.28 56.21 13.36
N VAL A 4 6.01 55.07 14.02
CA VAL A 4 5.74 53.79 13.33
C VAL A 4 4.70 52.97 14.12
N PHE A 5 3.71 52.47 13.37
CA PHE A 5 2.60 51.61 13.75
C PHE A 5 3.04 50.28 14.41
N LYS A 6 2.35 49.87 15.48
CA LYS A 6 2.32 48.46 15.92
C LYS A 6 1.18 47.75 15.18
N ALA A 7 1.54 46.98 14.15
CA ALA A 7 0.64 46.01 13.55
C ALA A 7 0.57 44.77 14.46
N LEU A 8 -0.62 44.47 14.96
CA LEU A 8 -0.95 43.25 15.68
C LEU A 8 -1.16 42.14 14.64
N THR A 9 -0.12 41.34 14.36
CA THR A 9 -0.25 40.20 13.43
C THR A 9 -0.88 39.03 14.18
N LEU A 10 -2.15 38.79 13.88
CA LEU A 10 -2.91 37.62 14.30
C LEU A 10 -2.24 36.36 13.70
N CYS A 11 -1.57 35.56 14.53
CA CYS A 11 -1.06 34.25 14.13
C CYS A 11 -2.25 33.32 13.84
N LEU A 12 -2.63 33.22 12.57
CA LEU A 12 -3.47 32.14 12.06
C LEU A 12 -2.67 30.84 12.20
N SER A 13 -3.00 30.04 13.22
CA SER A 13 -2.56 28.66 13.34
C SER A 13 -3.18 27.84 12.19
N LEU A 14 -2.44 27.65 11.11
CA LEU A 14 -2.75 26.68 10.07
C LEU A 14 -2.47 25.28 10.62
N TRP A 15 -3.49 24.70 11.25
CA TRP A 15 -3.56 23.27 11.47
C TRP A 15 -3.72 22.61 10.09
N LEU A 16 -2.64 22.02 9.58
CA LEU A 16 -2.70 21.13 8.42
C LEU A 16 -3.35 19.82 8.86
N SER A 17 -4.67 19.85 8.94
CA SER A 17 -5.51 18.66 8.90
C SER A 17 -5.15 17.92 7.62
N SER A 18 -4.81 16.63 7.72
CA SER A 18 -4.76 15.72 6.60
C SER A 18 -6.16 15.64 5.98
N ASN A 19 -6.46 16.54 5.04
CA ASN A 19 -7.71 16.51 4.29
C ASN A 19 -7.71 15.22 3.47
N LEU A 20 -8.49 14.24 3.89
CA LEU A 20 -8.96 13.19 3.00
C LEU A 20 -9.74 13.90 1.89
N ASN A 21 -9.17 13.93 0.70
CA ASN A 21 -9.81 14.57 -0.44
C ASN A 21 -11.12 13.85 -0.76
N ALA A 22 -12.14 14.63 -1.08
CA ALA A 22 -13.43 14.15 -1.56
C ALA A 22 -13.28 13.30 -2.83
N MET A 23 -14.33 12.52 -3.17
CA MET A 23 -14.36 11.80 -4.42
C MET A 23 -14.17 12.76 -5.59
N THR A 24 -13.33 12.36 -6.54
CA THR A 24 -13.21 13.05 -7.83
C THR A 24 -14.36 12.61 -8.70
N LEU A 25 -15.22 13.57 -9.08
CA LEU A 25 -16.31 13.36 -10.04
C LEU A 25 -15.94 13.92 -11.41
N GLU A 26 -16.13 13.11 -12.46
CA GLU A 26 -15.90 13.54 -13.84
C GLU A 26 -17.04 13.08 -14.74
N ARG A 27 -17.64 14.01 -15.50
CA ARG A 27 -18.71 13.70 -16.43
C ARG A 27 -18.16 13.58 -17.85
N VAL A 28 -18.44 12.46 -18.51
CA VAL A 28 -18.10 12.22 -19.92
C VAL A 28 -19.38 11.78 -20.64
N GLY A 29 -20.01 12.70 -21.38
CA GLY A 29 -21.32 12.45 -21.97
C GLY A 29 -22.40 12.18 -20.91
N ASN A 30 -23.08 11.04 -21.01
CA ASN A 30 -24.13 10.59 -20.09
C ASN A 30 -23.59 9.76 -18.91
N ASP A 31 -22.27 9.59 -18.84
CA ASP A 31 -21.59 8.89 -17.75
C ASP A 31 -21.08 9.87 -16.70
N LEU A 32 -21.35 9.58 -15.44
CA LEU A 32 -20.68 10.19 -14.30
C LEU A 32 -19.68 9.18 -13.74
N PHE A 33 -18.39 9.48 -13.84
CA PHE A 33 -17.33 8.72 -13.22
C PHE A 33 -17.06 9.28 -11.82
N ALA A 34 -16.76 8.39 -10.87
CA ALA A 34 -16.44 8.75 -9.50
C ALA A 34 -15.33 7.86 -8.95
N THR A 35 -14.29 8.46 -8.37
CA THR A 35 -13.18 7.74 -7.72
C THR A 35 -12.77 8.39 -6.40
N GLY A 36 -12.13 7.62 -5.51
CA GLY A 36 -11.66 8.11 -4.20
C GLY A 36 -12.56 7.73 -3.02
N PRO A 37 -12.17 8.11 -1.79
CA PRO A 37 -12.91 7.79 -0.59
C PRO A 37 -14.21 8.57 -0.49
N THR A 38 -15.25 7.96 0.07
CA THR A 38 -16.52 8.64 0.36
C THR A 38 -16.40 9.46 1.64
N VAL A 39 -16.62 10.76 1.58
CA VAL A 39 -16.51 11.71 2.70
C VAL A 39 -17.65 12.73 2.65
N ASP A 40 -17.87 13.46 3.74
CA ASP A 40 -19.01 14.35 3.92
C ASP A 40 -19.23 15.37 2.77
N GLN A 41 -18.13 15.85 2.16
CA GLN A 41 -18.20 16.78 1.03
C GLN A 41 -18.84 16.18 -0.23
N ASP A 42 -18.84 14.86 -0.40
CA ASP A 42 -19.36 14.21 -1.60
C ASP A 42 -20.88 14.35 -1.73
N PHE A 43 -21.60 14.49 -0.61
CA PHE A 43 -23.05 14.67 -0.64
C PHE A 43 -23.44 15.85 -1.54
N LEU A 44 -22.77 17.00 -1.39
CA LEU A 44 -23.06 18.19 -2.19
C LEU A 44 -22.60 18.00 -3.64
N GLN A 45 -21.42 17.42 -3.87
CA GLN A 45 -20.91 17.20 -5.22
C GLN A 45 -21.82 16.27 -6.05
N PHE A 46 -22.27 15.16 -5.48
CA PHE A 46 -23.23 14.27 -6.13
C PHE A 46 -24.57 14.96 -6.35
N LYS A 47 -25.08 15.69 -5.34
CA LYS A 47 -26.34 16.43 -5.47
C LYS A 47 -26.28 17.43 -6.65
N GLU A 48 -25.19 18.17 -6.78
CA GLU A 48 -24.96 19.10 -7.89
C GLU A 48 -24.82 18.38 -9.23
N ALA A 49 -24.09 17.25 -9.27
CA ALA A 49 -23.93 16.47 -10.50
C ALA A 49 -25.28 15.91 -10.99
N PHE A 50 -26.10 15.36 -10.10
CA PHE A 50 -27.43 14.84 -10.42
C PHE A 50 -28.42 15.95 -10.78
N ALA A 51 -28.34 17.12 -10.16
CA ALA A 51 -29.20 18.26 -10.48
C ALA A 51 -29.04 18.74 -11.94
N LYS A 52 -27.88 18.52 -12.57
CA LYS A 52 -27.65 18.85 -13.98
C LYS A 52 -28.43 17.92 -14.95
N GLY A 53 -28.92 16.78 -14.48
CA GLY A 53 -29.68 15.82 -15.29
C GLY A 53 -28.88 15.12 -16.39
N GLY A 54 -29.51 14.16 -17.07
CA GLY A 54 -28.94 13.44 -18.23
C GLY A 54 -27.81 12.45 -17.90
N ILE A 55 -27.68 12.05 -16.64
CA ILE A 55 -26.79 10.95 -16.25
C ILE A 55 -27.58 9.65 -16.43
N GLU A 56 -27.03 8.71 -17.20
CA GLU A 56 -27.60 7.36 -17.39
C GLU A 56 -26.84 6.31 -16.61
N ARG A 57 -25.54 6.52 -16.39
CA ARG A 57 -24.67 5.59 -15.66
C ARG A 57 -23.78 6.32 -14.66
N LEU A 58 -23.69 5.76 -13.46
CA LEU A 58 -22.68 6.11 -12.46
C LEU A 58 -21.60 5.03 -12.45
N ILE A 59 -20.39 5.38 -12.84
CA ILE A 59 -19.23 4.49 -12.92
C ILE A 59 -18.33 4.75 -11.72
N LEU A 60 -18.27 3.77 -10.80
CA LEU A 60 -17.47 3.82 -9.59
C LEU A 60 -16.12 3.16 -9.87
N VAL A 61 -15.05 3.95 -9.82
CA VAL A 61 -13.69 3.52 -10.12
C VAL A 61 -12.86 3.49 -8.84
N ASN A 62 -12.41 2.31 -8.40
CA ASN A 62 -11.51 2.15 -7.24
C ASN A 62 -11.97 2.92 -5.97
N GLY A 63 -13.22 2.75 -5.57
CA GLY A 63 -13.80 3.36 -4.37
C GLY A 63 -13.54 2.52 -3.12
N PRO A 64 -12.69 2.97 -2.16
CA PRO A 64 -12.36 2.19 -0.96
C PRO A 64 -13.48 2.22 0.11
N GLY A 65 -14.51 3.05 -0.10
CA GLY A 65 -15.54 3.36 0.87
C GLY A 65 -15.20 4.59 1.69
N GLY A 66 -15.80 4.71 2.87
CA GLY A 66 -15.64 5.88 3.74
C GLY A 66 -16.87 6.11 4.61
N ASP A 67 -17.35 7.35 4.66
CA ASP A 67 -18.47 7.75 5.49
C ASP A 67 -19.78 7.05 5.11
N LEU A 68 -20.39 6.38 6.09
CA LEU A 68 -21.61 5.59 5.88
C LEU A 68 -22.82 6.48 5.58
N TRP A 69 -22.94 7.61 6.26
CA TRP A 69 -24.10 8.48 6.09
C TRP A 69 -24.13 9.05 4.68
N THR A 70 -22.99 9.54 4.20
CA THR A 70 -22.80 10.06 2.85
C THR A 70 -23.03 8.96 1.82
N GLY A 71 -22.44 7.77 2.00
CA GLY A 71 -22.67 6.63 1.11
C GLY A 71 -24.15 6.29 0.96
N MET A 72 -24.91 6.30 2.07
CA MET A 72 -26.36 6.06 2.04
C MET A 72 -27.15 7.21 1.39
N GLN A 73 -26.74 8.47 1.55
CA GLN A 73 -27.40 9.58 0.86
C GLN A 73 -27.17 9.53 -0.66
N VAL A 74 -25.94 9.29 -1.08
CA VAL A 74 -25.62 9.15 -2.51
C VAL A 74 -26.34 7.93 -3.10
N ALA A 75 -26.41 6.81 -2.37
CA ALA A 75 -27.21 5.65 -2.75
C ALA A 75 -28.70 6.01 -2.98
N ARG A 76 -29.31 6.83 -2.11
CA ARG A 76 -30.69 7.30 -2.32
C ARG A 76 -30.83 8.16 -3.58
N MET A 77 -29.86 9.03 -3.87
CA MET A 77 -29.88 9.84 -5.11
C MET A 77 -29.83 8.94 -6.34
N VAL A 78 -28.97 7.91 -6.34
CA VAL A 78 -28.87 6.91 -7.42
C VAL A 78 -30.19 6.16 -7.60
N GLN A 79 -30.83 5.73 -6.50
CA GLN A 79 -32.15 5.07 -6.56
C GLN A 79 -33.22 5.97 -7.14
N SER A 80 -33.28 7.23 -6.70
CA SER A 80 -34.24 8.22 -7.21
C SER A 80 -34.02 8.53 -8.69
N ALA A 81 -32.76 8.57 -9.14
CA ALA A 81 -32.41 8.80 -10.53
C ALA A 81 -32.69 7.60 -11.45
N LYS A 82 -32.86 6.39 -10.89
CA LYS A 82 -33.10 5.14 -11.63
C LYS A 82 -32.03 4.88 -12.71
N ILE A 83 -30.77 5.15 -12.37
CA ILE A 83 -29.65 5.00 -13.28
C ILE A 83 -28.95 3.65 -13.11
N LYS A 84 -28.14 3.28 -14.09
CA LYS A 84 -27.23 2.13 -13.99
C LYS A 84 -26.03 2.48 -13.12
N THR A 85 -25.55 1.54 -12.33
CA THR A 85 -24.25 1.64 -11.68
C THR A 85 -23.29 0.61 -12.26
N VAL A 86 -22.03 1.01 -12.42
CA VAL A 86 -20.97 0.14 -12.94
C VAL A 86 -19.76 0.23 -12.02
N ALA A 87 -19.23 -0.91 -11.57
CA ALA A 87 -18.00 -0.95 -10.80
C ALA A 87 -16.81 -1.30 -11.71
N SER A 88 -15.78 -0.45 -11.75
CA SER A 88 -14.50 -0.71 -12.40
C SER A 88 -13.38 -0.70 -11.36
N GLY A 89 -12.68 -1.81 -11.20
CA GLY A 89 -11.79 -1.99 -10.05
C GLY A 89 -12.58 -2.27 -8.78
N PHE A 90 -12.07 -1.87 -7.62
CA PHE A 90 -12.75 -2.19 -6.37
C PHE A 90 -13.83 -1.15 -6.01
N CYS A 91 -14.93 -1.63 -5.44
CA CYS A 91 -15.97 -0.79 -4.85
C CYS A 91 -16.35 -1.36 -3.48
N MET A 92 -15.70 -0.84 -2.45
CA MET A 92 -15.71 -1.40 -1.10
C MET A 92 -16.54 -0.55 -0.15
N SER A 93 -17.17 -1.18 0.85
CA SER A 93 -17.84 -0.49 1.96
C SER A 93 -18.87 0.54 1.47
N ALA A 94 -18.75 1.83 1.80
CA ALA A 94 -19.70 2.87 1.38
C ALA A 94 -19.88 2.92 -0.14
N CYS A 95 -18.83 2.67 -0.93
CA CYS A 95 -18.93 2.55 -2.38
C CYS A 95 -19.91 1.43 -2.77
N SER A 96 -19.84 0.28 -2.10
CA SER A 96 -20.73 -0.86 -2.40
C SER A 96 -22.20 -0.50 -2.19
N LEU A 97 -22.53 0.37 -1.25
CA LEU A 97 -23.90 0.84 -1.02
C LEU A 97 -24.38 1.71 -2.18
N ILE A 98 -23.53 2.62 -2.65
CA ILE A 98 -23.79 3.48 -3.82
C ILE A 98 -23.97 2.61 -5.08
N PHE A 99 -23.09 1.63 -5.27
CA PHE A 99 -23.18 0.68 -6.37
C PHE A 99 -24.49 -0.11 -6.32
N MET A 100 -24.85 -0.66 -5.16
CA MET A 100 -26.06 -1.48 -5.01
C MET A 100 -27.36 -0.70 -5.25
N ALA A 101 -27.35 0.63 -5.14
CA ALA A 101 -28.50 1.47 -5.40
C ALA A 101 -28.90 1.61 -6.88
N GLY A 102 -28.05 1.21 -7.82
CA GLY A 102 -28.35 1.25 -9.25
C GLY A 102 -29.55 0.39 -9.62
N GLN A 103 -30.38 0.89 -10.54
CA GLN A 103 -31.51 0.12 -11.10
C GLN A 103 -30.99 -1.09 -11.89
N GLU A 104 -29.95 -0.87 -12.68
CA GLU A 104 -29.12 -1.90 -13.27
C GLU A 104 -27.73 -1.84 -12.66
N ARG A 105 -27.07 -2.99 -12.53
CA ARG A 105 -25.76 -3.12 -11.89
C ARG A 105 -24.87 -4.04 -12.69
N ALA A 106 -23.69 -3.57 -13.05
CA ALA A 106 -22.73 -4.34 -13.84
C ALA A 106 -21.29 -4.10 -13.37
N PHE A 107 -20.39 -5.00 -13.76
CA PHE A 107 -18.97 -4.70 -13.73
C PHE A 107 -18.53 -4.03 -15.03
N GLY A 108 -17.43 -3.28 -14.98
CA GLY A 108 -16.86 -2.58 -16.12
C GLY A 108 -15.40 -2.96 -16.41
N THR A 109 -14.94 -2.71 -17.64
CA THR A 109 -13.51 -2.75 -17.97
C THR A 109 -12.80 -1.50 -17.42
N GLY A 110 -11.52 -1.30 -17.75
CA GLY A 110 -10.70 -0.19 -17.25
C GLY A 110 -9.81 -0.56 -16.06
N SER A 111 -10.22 -1.56 -15.29
CA SER A 111 -9.38 -2.25 -14.31
C SER A 111 -9.28 -3.75 -14.62
N LEU A 112 -8.30 -4.40 -13.99
CA LEU A 112 -8.09 -5.84 -14.14
C LEU A 112 -9.29 -6.64 -13.58
N PRO A 113 -9.67 -7.76 -14.19
CA PRO A 113 -10.81 -8.58 -13.73
C PRO A 113 -10.68 -8.99 -12.26
N ARG A 114 -9.49 -9.43 -11.85
CA ARG A 114 -9.18 -9.88 -10.49
C ARG A 114 -9.28 -8.80 -9.40
N THR A 115 -9.09 -7.53 -9.76
CA THR A 115 -9.27 -6.40 -8.83
C THR A 115 -10.66 -5.78 -8.94
N THR A 116 -11.41 -6.15 -9.97
CA THR A 116 -12.77 -5.66 -10.19
C THR A 116 -13.74 -6.42 -9.29
N MET A 117 -14.20 -5.77 -8.22
CA MET A 117 -15.01 -6.43 -7.19
C MET A 117 -15.86 -5.46 -6.37
N VAL A 118 -16.91 -6.00 -5.77
CA VAL A 118 -17.70 -5.34 -4.72
C VAL A 118 -17.33 -5.96 -3.38
N GLY A 119 -17.07 -5.10 -2.38
CA GLY A 119 -16.80 -5.50 -1.00
C GLY A 119 -17.87 -5.03 -0.05
N ILE A 120 -18.60 -5.98 0.54
CA ILE A 120 -19.67 -5.72 1.50
C ILE A 120 -19.15 -5.99 2.91
N HIS A 121 -19.42 -5.06 3.83
CA HIS A 121 -19.18 -5.28 5.25
C HIS A 121 -20.12 -4.42 6.10
N GLY A 122 -20.19 -4.74 7.40
CA GLY A 122 -20.96 -4.00 8.38
C GLY A 122 -20.39 -2.63 8.75
N ALA A 123 -21.22 -1.82 9.40
CA ALA A 123 -20.80 -0.53 9.93
C ALA A 123 -19.78 -0.70 11.08
N HIS A 124 -18.88 0.26 11.19
CA HIS A 124 -17.88 0.36 12.25
C HIS A 124 -17.70 1.82 12.67
N ASP A 125 -17.19 2.03 13.87
CA ASP A 125 -16.86 3.35 14.40
C ASP A 125 -15.65 3.96 13.67
N LYS A 126 -15.74 5.26 13.33
CA LYS A 126 -14.77 5.95 12.48
C LYS A 126 -13.37 5.96 13.07
N ASP A 127 -13.25 6.13 14.39
CA ASP A 127 -11.96 6.32 15.06
C ASP A 127 -11.42 5.00 15.60
N SER A 128 -12.26 4.26 16.34
CA SER A 128 -11.84 3.00 16.97
C SER A 128 -11.81 1.80 16.02
N LYS A 129 -12.43 1.92 14.84
CA LYS A 129 -12.57 0.84 13.84
C LYS A 129 -13.30 -0.42 14.35
N ARG A 130 -13.94 -0.31 15.52
CA ARG A 130 -14.74 -1.39 16.11
C ARG A 130 -16.09 -1.48 15.43
N VAL A 131 -16.60 -2.70 15.31
CA VAL A 131 -17.91 -2.97 14.72
C VAL A 131 -18.99 -2.20 15.47
N ASN A 132 -19.89 -1.55 14.72
CA ASN A 132 -21.02 -0.79 15.24
C ASN A 132 -22.30 -1.24 14.53
N THR A 133 -23.16 -1.94 15.25
CA THR A 133 -24.36 -2.54 14.67
C THR A 133 -25.52 -1.57 14.49
N THR A 134 -25.45 -0.35 15.04
CA THR A 134 -26.53 0.65 15.05
C THR A 134 -27.13 0.91 13.66
N HIS A 135 -26.27 0.93 12.64
CA HIS A 135 -26.65 1.26 11.26
C HIS A 135 -26.75 0.05 10.33
N MET A 136 -26.55 -1.18 10.82
CA MET A 136 -26.66 -2.37 9.99
C MET A 136 -28.09 -2.68 9.50
N PRO A 137 -29.18 -2.41 10.25
CA PRO A 137 -30.54 -2.63 9.76
C PRO A 137 -30.87 -1.86 8.47
N GLN A 138 -30.43 -0.59 8.36
CA GLN A 138 -30.66 0.18 7.13
C GLN A 138 -29.84 -0.36 5.94
N MET A 139 -28.63 -0.86 6.19
CA MET A 139 -27.80 -1.49 5.15
C MET A 139 -28.43 -2.79 4.69
N TYR A 140 -28.86 -3.63 5.64
CA TYR A 140 -29.58 -4.87 5.37
C TYR A 140 -30.83 -4.64 4.53
N ALA A 141 -31.63 -3.61 4.86
CA ALA A 141 -32.82 -3.26 4.09
C ALA A 141 -32.48 -2.87 2.65
N LEU A 142 -31.42 -2.07 2.43
CA LEU A 142 -30.94 -1.72 1.11
C LEU A 142 -30.56 -2.97 0.30
N TYR A 143 -29.72 -3.86 0.86
CA TYR A 143 -29.31 -5.09 0.16
C TYR A 143 -30.49 -5.99 -0.14
N LYS A 144 -31.40 -6.20 0.82
CA LYS A 144 -32.61 -7.02 0.64
C LYS A 144 -33.50 -6.48 -0.46
N GLN A 145 -33.73 -5.16 -0.47
CA GLN A 145 -34.53 -4.52 -1.51
C GLN A 145 -33.88 -4.67 -2.89
N GLN A 146 -32.57 -4.45 -2.99
CA GLN A 146 -31.89 -4.40 -4.28
C GLN A 146 -31.58 -5.78 -4.86
N MET A 147 -31.30 -6.78 -4.01
CA MET A 147 -31.04 -8.15 -4.43
C MET A 147 -32.34 -8.93 -4.73
N GLY A 148 -33.48 -8.50 -4.17
CA GLY A 148 -34.79 -9.09 -4.47
C GLY A 148 -34.84 -10.58 -4.15
N GLU A 149 -35.36 -11.39 -5.08
CA GLU A 149 -35.47 -12.86 -4.91
C GLU A 149 -34.11 -13.56 -4.79
N LYS A 150 -33.03 -12.92 -5.25
CA LYS A 150 -31.65 -13.43 -5.14
C LYS A 150 -30.99 -13.08 -3.80
N PHE A 151 -31.71 -12.39 -2.92
CA PHE A 151 -31.20 -12.02 -1.61
C PHE A 151 -30.93 -13.26 -0.76
N ASP A 152 -29.68 -13.43 -0.36
CA ASP A 152 -29.26 -14.49 0.53
C ASP A 152 -29.02 -13.95 1.95
N ALA A 153 -29.97 -14.22 2.85
CA ALA A 153 -29.92 -13.70 4.21
C ALA A 153 -28.71 -14.20 4.99
N GLN A 154 -28.24 -15.43 4.75
CA GLN A 154 -27.08 -15.98 5.46
C GLN A 154 -25.80 -15.26 5.04
N VAL A 155 -25.58 -15.12 3.72
CA VAL A 155 -24.40 -14.46 3.16
C VAL A 155 -24.33 -13.00 3.60
N ILE A 156 -25.46 -12.28 3.50
CA ILE A 156 -25.49 -10.86 3.83
C ILE A 156 -25.44 -10.63 5.35
N ASN A 157 -26.08 -11.45 6.17
CA ASN A 157 -25.93 -11.33 7.62
C ASN A 157 -24.48 -11.57 8.05
N GLN A 158 -23.79 -12.56 7.48
CA GLN A 158 -22.38 -12.78 7.79
C GLN A 158 -21.53 -11.55 7.42
N ALA A 159 -21.72 -11.00 6.23
CA ALA A 159 -20.99 -9.83 5.78
C ALA A 159 -21.23 -8.61 6.69
N LEU A 160 -22.45 -8.41 7.17
CA LEU A 160 -22.80 -7.26 8.01
C LEU A 160 -22.42 -7.47 9.47
N TYR A 161 -22.70 -8.62 10.08
CA TYR A 161 -22.66 -8.79 11.53
C TYR A 161 -21.47 -9.61 12.04
N ASP A 162 -20.85 -10.46 11.20
CA ASP A 162 -19.82 -11.39 11.67
C ASP A 162 -18.38 -10.88 11.46
N ILE A 163 -18.22 -9.69 10.87
CA ILE A 163 -16.92 -9.01 10.83
C ILE A 163 -16.42 -8.77 12.26
N LYS A 164 -15.10 -8.79 12.46
CA LYS A 164 -14.47 -8.52 13.76
C LYS A 164 -13.82 -7.15 13.84
N GLU A 165 -13.49 -6.57 12.68
CA GLU A 165 -12.94 -5.23 12.53
C GLU A 165 -13.27 -4.68 11.15
N ALA A 166 -13.04 -3.37 10.95
CA ALA A 166 -13.32 -2.64 9.71
C ALA A 166 -12.68 -3.21 8.43
N SER A 167 -11.70 -4.11 8.56
CA SER A 167 -10.97 -4.73 7.44
C SER A 167 -11.57 -6.09 7.01
N GLY A 168 -12.60 -6.58 7.71
CA GLY A 168 -13.37 -7.76 7.33
C GLY A 168 -14.35 -7.46 6.19
N PHE A 169 -14.49 -8.37 5.24
CA PHE A 169 -15.36 -8.18 4.07
C PHE A 169 -15.85 -9.51 3.50
N LEU A 170 -17.07 -9.49 2.99
CA LEU A 170 -17.50 -10.34 1.88
C LEU A 170 -17.04 -9.71 0.56
N ARG A 171 -16.24 -10.43 -0.22
CA ARG A 171 -15.69 -9.96 -1.49
C ARG A 171 -16.27 -10.76 -2.64
N ILE A 172 -16.71 -10.04 -3.67
CA ILE A 172 -17.49 -10.59 -4.79
C ILE A 172 -16.92 -10.01 -6.08
N ARG A 173 -16.25 -10.84 -6.89
CA ARG A 173 -15.53 -10.40 -8.09
C ARG A 173 -16.40 -10.37 -9.34
N GLU A 174 -15.86 -9.70 -10.36
CA GLU A 174 -16.33 -9.71 -11.73
C GLU A 174 -16.43 -11.13 -12.32
N LEU A 175 -17.31 -11.31 -13.31
CA LEU A 175 -17.76 -12.63 -13.79
C LEU A 175 -17.20 -13.03 -15.16
N GLN A 176 -17.28 -12.15 -16.16
CA GLN A 176 -17.05 -12.49 -17.57
C GLN A 176 -15.57 -12.71 -17.88
N ARG A 177 -14.68 -11.92 -17.25
CA ARG A 177 -13.24 -11.91 -17.49
C ARG A 177 -12.45 -12.62 -16.37
N THR A 178 -13.13 -13.37 -15.51
CA THR A 178 -12.52 -14.21 -14.46
C THR A 178 -12.85 -15.68 -14.67
N GLN A 179 -12.09 -16.56 -14.01
CA GLN A 179 -12.40 -17.99 -13.94
C GLN A 179 -13.28 -18.26 -12.72
N GLU A 180 -14.01 -19.38 -12.72
CA GLU A 180 -14.90 -19.77 -11.62
C GLU A 180 -14.22 -19.78 -10.25
N LYS A 181 -13.00 -20.34 -10.20
CA LYS A 181 -12.17 -20.36 -8.98
C LYS A 181 -11.83 -18.97 -8.45
N ASP A 182 -11.78 -17.96 -9.32
CA ASP A 182 -11.41 -16.59 -8.97
C ASP A 182 -12.64 -15.76 -8.58
N ARG A 183 -13.83 -16.10 -9.08
CA ARG A 183 -15.08 -15.35 -8.83
C ARG A 183 -15.97 -15.91 -7.72
N THR A 184 -15.61 -17.05 -7.13
CA THR A 184 -16.30 -17.59 -5.95
C THR A 184 -16.23 -16.56 -4.81
N PRO A 185 -17.37 -16.06 -4.29
CA PRO A 185 -17.39 -15.10 -3.19
C PRO A 185 -16.74 -15.67 -1.94
N TRP A 186 -16.04 -14.81 -1.19
CA TRP A 186 -15.43 -15.21 0.07
C TRP A 186 -15.60 -14.15 1.15
N PHE A 187 -15.81 -14.61 2.37
CA PHE A 187 -15.89 -13.79 3.56
C PHE A 187 -14.69 -14.03 4.47
N CYS A 188 -13.99 -12.95 4.80
CA CYS A 188 -12.96 -12.95 5.83
C CYS A 188 -13.43 -12.04 6.98
N PRO A 189 -13.48 -12.52 8.24
CA PRO A 189 -13.90 -11.71 9.39
C PRO A 189 -12.94 -10.55 9.68
N THR A 190 -11.67 -10.65 9.24
CA THR A 190 -10.65 -9.61 9.33
C THR A 190 -9.81 -9.58 8.05
N GLY A 191 -9.07 -8.49 7.83
CA GLY A 191 -8.08 -8.38 6.76
C GLY A 191 -6.82 -9.22 7.01
N GLN A 192 -6.67 -9.79 8.22
CA GLN A 192 -5.56 -10.67 8.60
C GLN A 192 -5.91 -12.15 8.45
N THR A 193 -7.18 -12.47 8.23
CA THR A 193 -7.61 -13.87 8.09
C THR A 193 -6.89 -14.46 6.89
N PRO A 194 -6.07 -15.51 7.05
CA PRO A 194 -5.46 -16.20 5.93
C PRO A 194 -6.53 -16.66 4.95
N PHE A 195 -6.27 -16.56 3.65
CA PHE A 195 -7.31 -16.76 2.63
C PHE A 195 -7.95 -18.16 2.71
N GLU A 196 -7.15 -19.18 3.06
CA GLU A 196 -7.58 -20.56 3.30
C GLU A 196 -8.52 -20.73 4.50
N GLN A 197 -8.56 -19.75 5.41
CA GLN A 197 -9.47 -19.70 6.56
C GLN A 197 -10.72 -18.85 6.27
N CYS A 198 -10.78 -18.16 5.13
CA CYS A 198 -11.96 -17.39 4.75
C CYS A 198 -13.08 -18.33 4.27
N GLN A 199 -14.31 -18.03 4.67
CA GLN A 199 -15.48 -18.79 4.25
C GLN A 199 -15.71 -18.56 2.75
N GLN A 200 -15.67 -19.63 1.96
CA GLN A 200 -15.98 -19.59 0.54
C GLN A 200 -17.46 -19.97 0.30
N TYR A 201 -18.06 -19.35 -0.71
CA TYR A 201 -19.45 -19.60 -1.12
C TYR A 201 -19.50 -20.25 -2.50
N THR A 202 -19.02 -21.50 -2.57
CA THR A 202 -18.99 -22.29 -3.81
C THR A 202 -20.38 -22.37 -4.44
N GLY A 203 -20.45 -22.27 -5.77
CA GLY A 203 -21.70 -22.23 -6.52
C GLY A 203 -22.43 -20.88 -6.50
N LYS A 204 -21.89 -19.89 -5.78
CA LYS A 204 -22.38 -18.50 -5.82
C LYS A 204 -21.43 -17.61 -6.61
N ASP A 205 -21.97 -16.50 -7.09
CA ASP A 205 -21.24 -15.44 -7.77
C ASP A 205 -22.00 -14.11 -7.64
N ALA A 206 -21.48 -13.04 -8.23
CA ALA A 206 -22.11 -11.73 -8.18
C ALA A 206 -23.52 -11.69 -8.76
N PHE A 207 -23.80 -12.47 -9.81
CA PHE A 207 -25.10 -12.50 -10.45
C PHE A 207 -26.09 -13.36 -9.68
N SER A 208 -25.68 -14.51 -9.14
CA SER A 208 -26.54 -15.37 -8.34
C SER A 208 -26.87 -14.78 -6.96
N LEU A 209 -26.00 -13.93 -6.41
CA LEU A 209 -26.25 -13.15 -5.19
C LEU A 209 -27.03 -11.84 -5.43
N GLY A 210 -27.39 -11.52 -6.68
CA GLY A 210 -28.12 -10.29 -7.02
C GLY A 210 -27.30 -8.99 -6.85
N VAL A 211 -25.97 -9.09 -6.71
CA VAL A 211 -25.05 -7.94 -6.65
C VAL A 211 -25.04 -7.22 -7.99
N VAL A 212 -24.92 -7.98 -9.08
CA VAL A 212 -25.09 -7.48 -10.46
C VAL A 212 -26.41 -7.98 -11.05
N THR A 213 -26.99 -7.17 -11.93
CA THR A 213 -28.22 -7.50 -12.67
C THR A 213 -27.92 -8.16 -14.03
N GLN A 214 -26.65 -8.22 -14.43
CA GLN A 214 -26.17 -8.86 -15.65
C GLN A 214 -24.82 -9.55 -15.43
N ALA A 215 -24.51 -10.57 -16.23
CA ALA A 215 -23.23 -11.27 -16.18
C ALA A 215 -22.14 -10.59 -17.05
N ASP A 216 -22.56 -9.93 -18.13
CA ASP A 216 -21.64 -9.28 -19.06
C ASP A 216 -20.97 -8.05 -18.44
N THR A 217 -19.69 -7.91 -18.72
CA THR A 217 -18.89 -6.76 -18.30
C THR A 217 -19.00 -5.65 -19.34
N VAL A 218 -19.34 -4.46 -18.86
CA VAL A 218 -19.51 -3.27 -19.70
C VAL A 218 -18.13 -2.78 -20.17
N PRO A 219 -17.89 -2.65 -21.48
CA PRO A 219 -16.71 -1.96 -21.98
C PRO A 219 -16.76 -0.48 -21.61
N LEU A 220 -15.71 -0.01 -20.94
CA LEU A 220 -15.52 1.36 -20.48
C LEU A 220 -14.21 1.92 -20.99
N GLN A 221 -14.25 3.18 -21.42
CA GLN A 221 -13.09 4.03 -21.59
C GLN A 221 -13.00 4.93 -20.36
N LEU A 222 -12.05 4.68 -19.46
CA LEU A 222 -11.88 5.51 -18.27
C LEU A 222 -11.25 6.87 -18.67
N PRO A 223 -11.69 7.98 -18.04
CA PRO A 223 -11.00 9.25 -18.19
C PRO A 223 -9.57 9.17 -17.66
N ASP A 224 -8.67 10.00 -18.19
CA ASP A 224 -7.24 9.97 -17.83
C ASP A 224 -6.99 10.17 -16.34
N SER A 225 -7.86 10.95 -15.68
CA SER A 225 -7.84 11.19 -14.22
C SER A 225 -8.12 9.93 -13.38
N MET A 226 -8.71 8.88 -13.98
CA MET A 226 -9.13 7.66 -13.29
C MET A 226 -8.52 6.38 -13.85
N LYS A 227 -7.62 6.49 -14.84
CA LYS A 227 -6.78 5.37 -15.26
C LYS A 227 -5.80 5.02 -14.14
N VAL A 228 -5.63 3.73 -13.87
CA VAL A 228 -4.61 3.27 -12.92
C VAL A 228 -3.24 3.64 -13.47
N GLN A 229 -2.63 4.69 -12.92
CA GLN A 229 -1.26 5.05 -13.26
C GLN A 229 -0.31 4.08 -12.58
N LEU A 230 0.48 3.37 -13.38
CA LEU A 230 1.52 2.52 -12.85
C LEU A 230 2.58 3.41 -12.17
N GLY A 231 2.84 3.12 -10.90
CA GLY A 231 3.85 3.81 -10.12
C GLY A 231 4.93 2.87 -9.61
N PHE A 232 6.09 3.44 -9.33
CA PHE A 232 7.23 2.82 -8.66
C PHE A 232 7.46 3.55 -7.34
N PHE A 233 6.90 3.01 -6.25
CA PHE A 233 7.08 3.50 -4.88
C PHE A 233 6.92 5.03 -4.70
N GLY A 234 5.91 5.62 -5.35
CA GLY A 234 5.60 7.04 -5.30
C GLY A 234 5.99 7.84 -6.55
N LYS A 235 6.75 7.25 -7.49
CA LYS A 235 7.07 7.83 -8.80
C LYS A 235 6.12 7.28 -9.87
N SER A 236 5.40 8.15 -10.59
CA SER A 236 4.62 7.71 -11.77
C SER A 236 5.57 7.26 -12.88
N LEU A 237 5.28 6.14 -13.54
CA LEU A 237 6.14 5.58 -14.60
C LEU A 237 5.77 6.05 -16.01
N GLY A 238 4.69 6.81 -16.19
CA GLY A 238 4.25 7.28 -17.51
C GLY A 238 3.95 6.14 -18.49
N GLU A 239 4.00 6.44 -19.78
CA GLU A 239 3.89 5.43 -20.85
C GLU A 239 5.21 4.67 -21.02
N PRO A 240 5.18 3.36 -21.34
CA PRO A 240 6.39 2.58 -21.57
C PRO A 240 7.13 3.12 -22.82
N ILE A 241 8.42 3.37 -22.68
CA ILE A 241 9.26 3.98 -23.74
C ILE A 241 9.76 2.92 -24.74
N LEU A 242 9.77 1.65 -24.36
CA LEU A 242 10.35 0.53 -25.12
C LEU A 242 9.49 -0.72 -24.97
N ASP A 243 9.43 -1.58 -26.00
CA ASP A 243 8.87 -2.93 -25.86
C ASP A 243 9.84 -3.80 -25.05
N MET A 244 9.40 -4.27 -23.89
CA MET A 244 10.21 -5.15 -23.05
C MET A 244 10.51 -6.49 -23.73
N HIS A 245 9.73 -6.93 -24.72
CA HIS A 245 10.02 -8.14 -25.49
C HIS A 245 11.35 -8.03 -26.25
N ASP A 246 11.60 -6.86 -26.85
CA ASP A 246 12.84 -6.61 -27.62
C ASP A 246 14.07 -6.58 -26.71
N ARG A 247 13.91 -6.13 -25.46
CA ARG A 247 15.00 -6.04 -24.48
C ARG A 247 15.19 -7.28 -23.62
N ALA A 248 14.20 -8.18 -23.59
CA ALA A 248 14.23 -9.35 -22.75
C ALA A 248 15.38 -10.30 -23.08
N GLY A 249 15.69 -10.48 -24.37
CA GLY A 249 16.79 -11.33 -24.83
C GLY A 249 18.13 -10.90 -24.23
N THR A 250 18.48 -9.62 -24.38
CA THR A 250 19.71 -9.03 -23.82
C THR A 250 19.74 -9.09 -22.29
N LEU A 251 18.59 -8.87 -21.64
CA LEU A 251 18.49 -8.94 -20.18
C LEU A 251 18.71 -10.37 -19.67
N ILE A 252 18.13 -11.37 -20.33
CA ILE A 252 18.30 -12.79 -20.01
C ILE A 252 19.75 -13.24 -20.24
N GLU A 253 20.37 -12.82 -21.35
CA GLU A 253 21.77 -13.13 -21.65
C GLU A 253 22.72 -12.55 -20.60
N GLY A 254 22.50 -11.31 -20.18
CA GLY A 254 23.27 -10.69 -19.09
C GLY A 254 23.06 -11.38 -17.75
N LEU A 255 21.83 -11.78 -17.42
CA LEU A 255 21.49 -12.43 -16.15
C LEU A 255 21.95 -13.90 -16.06
N CYS A 256 22.02 -14.60 -17.19
CA CYS A 256 22.43 -16.01 -17.26
C CYS A 256 23.85 -16.22 -17.82
N ASN A 257 24.65 -15.16 -17.92
CA ASN A 257 25.98 -15.24 -18.53
C ASN A 257 26.85 -16.33 -17.85
N GLY A 258 27.29 -17.32 -18.64
CA GLY A 258 28.13 -18.42 -18.18
C GLY A 258 27.46 -19.60 -17.47
N GLN A 259 26.12 -19.62 -17.27
CA GLN A 259 25.44 -20.70 -16.54
C GLN A 259 24.47 -21.51 -17.43
N LEU A 260 24.89 -22.69 -17.87
CA LEU A 260 24.14 -23.55 -18.81
C LEU A 260 22.75 -23.96 -18.29
N LEU A 261 22.63 -24.23 -16.97
CA LEU A 261 21.36 -24.56 -16.30
C LEU A 261 20.45 -23.32 -16.10
N CYS A 262 21.03 -22.11 -16.01
CA CYS A 262 20.28 -20.85 -16.01
C CYS A 262 19.61 -20.62 -17.37
N LYS A 263 20.29 -20.97 -18.46
CA LYS A 263 19.69 -20.87 -19.80
C LYS A 263 18.43 -21.72 -19.93
N THR A 264 18.41 -22.99 -19.55
CA THR A 264 17.21 -23.84 -19.77
C THR A 264 16.04 -23.55 -18.82
N ILE A 265 16.28 -23.43 -17.51
CA ILE A 265 15.21 -23.17 -16.51
C ILE A 265 14.81 -21.70 -16.53
N GLY A 266 15.81 -20.81 -16.66
CA GLY A 266 15.59 -19.38 -16.83
C GLY A 266 14.81 -19.12 -18.10
N GLN A 267 15.18 -19.65 -19.26
CA GLN A 267 14.45 -19.39 -20.51
C GLN A 267 12.97 -19.74 -20.41
N ARG A 268 12.58 -20.91 -19.85
CA ARG A 268 11.15 -21.23 -19.64
C ARG A 268 10.45 -20.25 -18.69
N THR A 269 11.10 -19.90 -17.59
CA THR A 269 10.57 -18.98 -16.58
C THR A 269 10.42 -17.57 -17.15
N PHE A 270 11.39 -17.11 -17.94
CA PHE A 270 11.39 -15.83 -18.60
C PHE A 270 10.42 -15.79 -19.79
N THR A 271 10.26 -16.87 -20.56
CA THR A 271 9.20 -16.97 -21.59
C THR A 271 7.82 -16.81 -20.96
N ASN A 272 7.56 -17.46 -19.83
CA ASN A 272 6.29 -17.31 -19.10
C ASN A 272 6.10 -15.91 -18.51
N TYR A 273 7.19 -15.30 -18.02
CA TYR A 273 7.17 -13.92 -17.55
C TYR A 273 6.82 -12.97 -18.69
N LEU A 274 7.46 -13.11 -19.85
CA LEU A 274 7.23 -12.24 -21.01
C LEU A 274 5.82 -12.40 -21.55
N SER A 275 5.31 -13.63 -21.64
CA SER A 275 3.95 -13.91 -22.11
C SER A 275 2.85 -13.50 -21.13
N ALA A 276 3.18 -13.09 -19.90
CA ALA A 276 2.20 -12.55 -18.98
C ALA A 276 1.87 -11.10 -19.36
N ASN A 277 0.59 -10.85 -19.65
CA ASN A 277 0.16 -9.54 -20.14
C ASN A 277 0.05 -8.45 -19.05
N HIS A 278 -0.11 -8.80 -17.76
CA HIS A 278 -0.35 -7.80 -16.71
C HIS A 278 0.15 -8.20 -15.30
N ASN A 279 0.57 -7.18 -14.54
CA ASN A 279 1.17 -7.22 -13.19
C ASN A 279 2.24 -8.28 -13.07
N LYS A 280 3.30 -8.05 -13.83
CA LYS A 280 4.53 -8.82 -13.76
C LYS A 280 5.66 -7.93 -13.25
N ALA A 281 6.61 -8.51 -12.54
CA ALA A 281 7.84 -7.82 -12.17
C ALA A 281 9.01 -8.80 -12.12
N LEU A 282 10.19 -8.27 -12.36
CA LEU A 282 11.46 -8.96 -12.29
C LEU A 282 12.41 -8.19 -11.38
N ALA A 283 13.09 -8.92 -10.51
CA ALA A 283 14.16 -8.42 -9.68
C ALA A 283 15.44 -9.25 -9.87
N ILE A 284 16.59 -8.61 -9.67
CA ILE A 284 17.91 -9.23 -9.81
C ILE A 284 18.75 -8.94 -8.58
N GLY A 285 19.70 -9.83 -8.29
CA GLY A 285 20.58 -9.67 -7.14
C GLY A 285 21.52 -8.47 -7.30
N TRP A 286 21.69 -7.71 -6.22
CA TRP A 286 22.63 -6.59 -6.18
C TRP A 286 24.00 -7.09 -5.72
N GLY A 287 24.99 -7.06 -6.62
CA GLY A 287 26.35 -7.50 -6.34
C GLY A 287 26.50 -9.02 -6.16
N LYS A 288 25.42 -9.79 -6.32
CA LYS A 288 25.39 -11.26 -6.28
C LYS A 288 24.43 -11.78 -7.35
N MET A 289 24.77 -12.90 -7.97
CA MET A 289 23.92 -13.54 -8.99
C MET A 289 22.58 -14.01 -8.42
N GLY A 290 21.57 -14.10 -9.29
CA GLY A 290 20.23 -14.61 -8.99
C GLY A 290 19.14 -13.60 -9.33
N TYR A 291 17.90 -14.10 -9.44
CA TYR A 291 16.74 -13.31 -9.83
C TYR A 291 15.51 -13.74 -9.05
N GLY A 292 14.44 -12.95 -9.16
CA GLY A 292 13.10 -13.28 -8.68
C GLY A 292 12.06 -12.69 -9.60
N VAL A 293 10.96 -13.40 -9.81
CA VAL A 293 9.94 -13.06 -10.80
C VAL A 293 8.55 -13.31 -10.24
N ARG A 294 7.64 -12.38 -10.48
CA ARG A 294 6.25 -12.54 -10.07
C ARG A 294 5.34 -12.03 -11.16
N TRP A 295 4.35 -12.81 -11.53
CA TRP A 295 3.32 -12.43 -12.49
C TRP A 295 1.97 -13.01 -12.07
N GLY A 296 0.89 -12.58 -12.73
CA GLY A 296 -0.43 -13.14 -12.45
C GLY A 296 -1.04 -12.73 -11.11
N VAL A 297 -0.58 -11.64 -10.49
CA VAL A 297 -1.05 -11.13 -9.19
C VAL A 297 -1.88 -9.85 -9.25
N ASP A 298 -2.78 -9.64 -8.29
CA ASP A 298 -3.84 -8.61 -8.29
C ASP A 298 -3.41 -7.21 -8.77
N ASP A 299 -2.26 -6.71 -8.33
CA ASP A 299 -1.74 -5.37 -8.66
C ASP A 299 -0.21 -5.42 -8.95
N PRO A 300 0.33 -4.42 -9.67
CA PRO A 300 1.75 -4.38 -10.00
C PRO A 300 2.66 -4.19 -8.76
N GLY A 301 2.15 -3.59 -7.67
CA GLY A 301 2.86 -3.48 -6.40
C GLY A 301 3.15 -4.85 -5.80
N ARG A 302 2.15 -5.74 -5.75
CA ARG A 302 2.33 -7.15 -5.35
C ARG A 302 3.29 -7.90 -6.26
N ALA A 303 3.31 -7.59 -7.55
CA ALA A 303 4.30 -8.18 -8.45
C ALA A 303 5.71 -7.75 -8.05
N MET A 304 5.93 -6.44 -7.86
CA MET A 304 7.22 -5.88 -7.43
C MET A 304 7.70 -6.48 -6.10
N LEU A 305 6.85 -6.48 -5.07
CA LEU A 305 7.20 -7.05 -3.77
C LEU A 305 7.50 -8.55 -3.84
N GLY A 306 6.72 -9.30 -4.60
CA GLY A 306 6.92 -10.74 -4.77
C GLY A 306 8.20 -11.07 -5.53
N ALA A 307 8.54 -10.31 -6.57
CA ALA A 307 9.77 -10.48 -7.33
C ALA A 307 11.01 -10.18 -6.45
N LEU A 308 10.97 -9.08 -5.69
CA LEU A 308 12.01 -8.76 -4.71
C LEU A 308 12.14 -9.87 -3.66
N TYR A 309 11.05 -10.28 -3.02
CA TYR A 309 11.05 -11.31 -1.98
C TYR A 309 11.68 -12.62 -2.48
N GLN A 310 11.29 -13.10 -3.66
CA GLN A 310 11.87 -14.33 -4.24
C GLN A 310 13.37 -14.18 -4.50
N CYS A 311 13.79 -13.02 -5.02
CA CYS A 311 15.20 -12.76 -5.25
C CYS A 311 16.00 -12.70 -3.93
N ASN A 312 15.45 -12.01 -2.93
CA ASN A 312 16.07 -11.80 -1.62
C ASN A 312 16.31 -13.11 -0.87
N HIS A 313 15.29 -13.97 -0.87
CA HIS A 313 15.26 -15.20 -0.07
C HIS A 313 15.50 -16.46 -0.90
N ALA A 314 16.23 -16.32 -2.01
CA ALA A 314 16.69 -17.47 -2.80
C ALA A 314 17.50 -18.43 -1.91
N LYS A 315 17.11 -19.70 -1.89
CA LYS A 315 17.71 -20.74 -1.04
C LYS A 315 19.24 -20.75 -1.21
N ASN A 316 19.96 -20.74 -0.08
CA ASN A 316 21.43 -20.72 0.00
C ASN A 316 22.12 -19.50 -0.66
N ASN A 317 21.37 -18.49 -1.09
CA ASN A 317 21.91 -17.28 -1.69
C ASN A 317 21.09 -16.04 -1.28
N PRO A 318 20.96 -15.77 0.04
CA PRO A 318 20.33 -14.56 0.51
C PRO A 318 21.12 -13.32 0.09
N LYS A 319 20.42 -12.30 -0.42
CA LYS A 319 21.03 -11.09 -0.97
C LYS A 319 20.05 -9.93 -1.05
N LEU A 320 20.59 -8.72 -1.15
CA LEU A 320 19.80 -7.57 -1.57
C LEU A 320 19.52 -7.67 -3.08
N CYS A 321 18.40 -7.11 -3.51
CA CYS A 321 17.97 -7.18 -4.91
C CYS A 321 17.47 -5.83 -5.40
N ARG A 322 17.40 -5.65 -6.71
CA ARG A 322 16.85 -4.46 -7.37
C ARG A 322 15.82 -4.88 -8.40
N LEU A 323 14.72 -4.13 -8.50
CA LEU A 323 13.74 -4.33 -9.55
C LEU A 323 14.32 -3.89 -10.88
N VAL A 324 14.09 -4.70 -11.91
CA VAL A 324 14.52 -4.43 -13.28
C VAL A 324 13.36 -3.96 -14.13
N SER A 325 12.22 -4.62 -13.99
CA SER A 325 11.00 -4.25 -14.72
C SER A 325 9.75 -4.50 -13.90
N VAL A 326 8.73 -3.71 -14.21
CA VAL A 326 7.34 -3.90 -13.79
C VAL A 326 6.44 -3.68 -14.99
N ASN A 327 5.65 -4.68 -15.34
CA ASN A 327 4.95 -4.75 -16.63
C ASN A 327 5.91 -4.49 -17.79
N GLU A 328 5.61 -3.51 -18.62
CA GLU A 328 6.40 -3.12 -19.80
C GLU A 328 7.37 -1.96 -19.50
N HIS A 329 7.57 -1.62 -18.22
CA HIS A 329 8.44 -0.52 -17.82
C HIS A 329 9.76 -1.05 -17.24
N GLU A 330 10.87 -0.52 -17.72
CA GLU A 330 12.17 -0.68 -17.09
C GLU A 330 12.30 0.26 -15.89
N VAL A 331 12.71 -0.29 -14.73
CA VAL A 331 12.82 0.46 -13.47
C VAL A 331 14.20 0.37 -12.82
N LEU A 332 15.14 -0.40 -13.39
CA LEU A 332 16.52 -0.43 -12.89
C LEU A 332 17.19 0.95 -12.89
N PRO A 333 17.03 1.81 -13.93
CA PRO A 333 17.61 3.15 -13.93
C PRO A 333 17.17 4.02 -12.74
N LEU A 334 16.01 3.75 -12.13
CA LEU A 334 15.55 4.48 -10.95
C LEU A 334 16.43 4.22 -9.72
N TYR A 335 17.05 3.04 -9.61
CA TYR A 335 18.02 2.74 -8.56
C TYR A 335 19.31 3.53 -8.75
N GLU A 336 19.77 3.67 -10.00
CA GLU A 336 20.99 4.39 -10.36
C GLU A 336 20.80 5.91 -10.16
N GLU A 337 19.64 6.43 -10.53
CA GLU A 337 19.22 7.81 -10.28
C GLU A 337 19.20 8.09 -8.77
N ALA A 338 18.52 7.26 -7.98
CA ALA A 338 18.45 7.41 -6.53
C ALA A 338 19.82 7.32 -5.86
N GLN A 339 20.68 6.39 -6.31
CA GLN A 339 22.05 6.25 -5.80
C GLN A 339 22.91 7.48 -6.13
N SER A 340 22.81 8.01 -7.34
CA SER A 340 23.55 9.20 -7.77
C SER A 340 23.11 10.44 -6.97
N GLN A 341 21.79 10.66 -6.85
CA GLN A 341 21.23 11.73 -6.02
C GLN A 341 21.68 11.59 -4.56
N ALA A 342 21.66 10.38 -4.01
CA ALA A 342 22.07 10.12 -2.64
C ALA A 342 23.53 10.51 -2.39
N LEU A 343 24.44 10.19 -3.32
CA LEU A 343 25.85 10.56 -3.22
C LEU A 343 26.05 12.08 -3.23
N THR A 344 25.37 12.79 -4.12
CA THR A 344 25.42 14.25 -4.19
C THR A 344 24.90 14.92 -2.91
N LEU A 345 23.75 14.44 -2.41
CA LEU A 345 23.07 15.07 -1.28
C LEU A 345 23.73 14.77 0.07
N SER A 346 24.27 13.56 0.27
CA SER A 346 24.88 13.14 1.55
C SER A 346 26.08 14.00 1.95
N GLY A 347 26.86 14.49 0.96
CA GLY A 347 28.03 15.34 1.22
C GLY A 347 27.69 16.79 1.60
N GLN A 348 26.44 17.23 1.38
CA GLN A 348 26.02 18.63 1.48
C GLN A 348 24.87 18.85 2.48
N LEU A 349 24.64 17.91 3.39
CA LEU A 349 23.53 18.02 4.35
C LEU A 349 23.67 19.28 5.22
N PRO A 350 22.68 20.20 5.26
CA PRO A 350 22.74 21.35 6.16
C PRO A 350 22.72 20.90 7.62
N ALA A 351 23.25 21.73 8.52
CA ALA A 351 23.15 21.46 9.96
C ALA A 351 21.72 21.78 10.43
N PRO A 352 20.98 20.83 11.03
CA PRO A 352 19.67 21.12 11.60
C PRO A 352 19.74 22.16 12.72
N ALA A 353 18.64 22.93 12.90
CA ALA A 353 18.55 23.90 13.98
C ALA A 353 18.62 23.19 15.36
N PRO A 354 19.40 23.69 16.33
CA PRO A 354 19.53 23.06 17.65
C PRO A 354 18.20 22.86 18.40
N SER A 355 17.22 23.75 18.17
CA SER A 355 15.88 23.65 18.76
C SER A 355 15.10 22.42 18.30
N LEU A 356 15.28 21.97 17.05
CA LEU A 356 14.64 20.76 16.54
C LEU A 356 15.21 19.52 17.22
N SER A 357 16.53 19.45 17.35
CA SER A 357 17.18 18.33 18.04
C SER A 357 16.89 18.31 19.55
N GLN A 358 16.64 19.47 20.16
CA GLN A 358 16.15 19.55 21.54
C GLN A 358 14.71 19.02 21.64
N ALA A 359 13.83 19.46 20.75
CA ALA A 359 12.45 18.97 20.70
C ALA A 359 12.38 17.45 20.54
N GLU A 360 13.18 16.87 19.62
CA GLU A 360 13.30 15.42 19.44
C GLU A 360 13.73 14.70 20.73
N ARG A 361 14.69 15.25 21.48
CA ARG A 361 15.18 14.66 22.74
C ARG A 361 14.15 14.74 23.86
N ASP A 362 13.37 15.81 23.87
CA ASP A 362 12.33 16.06 24.87
C ASP A 362 11.01 15.35 24.55
N GLU A 363 10.84 14.82 23.33
CA GLU A 363 9.63 14.09 22.93
C GLU A 363 9.24 13.02 23.96
N PRO A 364 7.96 12.97 24.36
CA PRO A 364 7.46 11.95 25.27
C PRO A 364 7.58 10.57 24.63
N GLY A 365 7.75 9.55 25.47
CA GLY A 365 7.81 8.16 25.05
C GLY A 365 7.51 7.24 26.22
N GLY A 366 7.09 6.01 25.88
CA GLY A 366 6.83 4.96 26.87
C GLY A 366 8.10 4.44 27.54
N SER A 367 7.92 3.51 28.48
CA SER A 367 9.01 2.74 29.08
C SER A 367 9.69 1.83 28.05
N ALA A 368 10.98 1.52 28.27
CA ALA A 368 11.71 0.58 27.44
C ALA A 368 10.99 -0.79 27.43
N PRO A 369 10.72 -1.37 26.24
CA PRO A 369 10.01 -2.64 26.12
C PRO A 369 10.97 -3.81 26.31
N SER A 370 10.53 -4.85 27.02
CA SER A 370 11.26 -6.12 27.15
C SER A 370 10.99 -7.11 26.01
N ARG A 371 9.96 -6.85 25.20
CA ARG A 371 9.53 -7.69 24.06
C ARG A 371 9.17 -6.86 22.84
N LEU A 372 9.23 -7.46 21.67
CA LEU A 372 8.79 -6.85 20.42
C LEU A 372 7.28 -6.55 20.47
N ARG A 373 6.84 -5.50 19.78
CA ARG A 373 5.41 -5.22 19.60
C ARG A 373 4.86 -6.08 18.47
N THR A 374 3.96 -7.00 18.79
CA THR A 374 3.33 -7.93 17.85
C THR A 374 2.04 -7.35 17.24
N GLY A 375 1.60 -7.93 16.12
CA GLY A 375 0.37 -7.57 15.42
C GLY A 375 0.52 -6.40 14.43
N ASN A 376 -0.61 -6.00 13.82
CA ASN A 376 -0.61 -5.06 12.69
C ASN A 376 -0.65 -3.58 13.08
N GLN A 377 -0.89 -3.29 14.36
CA GLN A 377 -0.87 -1.90 14.84
C GLN A 377 0.59 -1.49 15.11
N VAL A 378 1.27 -1.06 14.05
CA VAL A 378 2.67 -0.63 14.08
C VAL A 378 2.85 0.87 14.31
N THR A 379 1.76 1.59 14.59
CA THR A 379 1.76 3.02 14.93
C THR A 379 1.25 3.23 16.36
N GLY A 380 1.92 4.08 17.12
CA GLY A 380 1.51 4.56 18.43
C GLY A 380 2.70 4.99 19.28
N MET A 381 2.47 5.33 20.56
CA MET A 381 3.53 5.78 21.45
C MET A 381 4.67 4.74 21.54
N THR A 382 5.84 5.09 21.00
CA THR A 382 7.07 4.29 21.09
C THR A 382 7.84 4.63 22.37
N PRO A 383 8.77 3.77 22.82
CA PRO A 383 9.55 4.03 24.02
C PRO A 383 10.49 5.22 23.89
N LYS A 384 10.92 5.79 25.02
CA LYS A 384 11.92 6.87 25.03
C LYS A 384 13.34 6.36 24.78
N SER A 385 13.63 5.11 25.17
CA SER A 385 14.91 4.44 25.03
C SER A 385 14.72 2.94 24.80
N LEU A 386 15.78 2.28 24.34
CA LEU A 386 15.81 0.84 24.06
C LEU A 386 17.08 0.25 24.69
N ASP A 387 16.96 -0.91 25.33
CA ASP A 387 18.08 -1.52 26.02
C ASP A 387 19.18 -1.93 25.03
N GLY A 388 20.40 -1.45 25.27
CA GLY A 388 21.55 -1.71 24.40
C GLY A 388 21.50 -1.08 23.01
N VAL A 389 20.54 -0.19 22.73
CA VAL A 389 20.42 0.56 21.46
C VAL A 389 20.60 2.05 21.72
N GLN A 390 21.49 2.69 20.96
CA GLN A 390 21.67 4.14 21.06
C GLN A 390 20.51 4.86 20.36
N ARG A 391 20.02 5.96 20.94
CA ARG A 391 19.07 6.84 20.27
C ARG A 391 19.82 8.06 19.72
N TRP A 392 19.68 8.33 18.43
CA TRP A 392 20.20 9.54 17.78
C TRP A 392 19.06 10.49 17.42
N ASP A 393 19.37 11.79 17.43
CA ASP A 393 18.53 12.85 16.87
C ASP A 393 18.93 13.17 15.42
N THR A 394 18.16 14.02 14.74
CA THR A 394 18.39 14.38 13.34
C THR A 394 19.79 14.96 13.11
N ALA A 395 20.27 15.83 14.00
CA ALA A 395 21.57 16.49 13.85
C ALA A 395 22.73 15.49 13.93
N THR A 396 22.66 14.56 14.89
CA THR A 396 23.67 13.50 15.07
C THR A 396 23.72 12.60 13.84
N LEU A 397 22.57 12.16 13.32
CA LEU A 397 22.52 11.33 12.12
C LEU A 397 23.03 12.09 10.89
N ALA A 398 22.60 13.33 10.68
CA ALA A 398 23.05 14.14 9.55
C ALA A 398 24.57 14.36 9.57
N GLN A 399 25.18 14.52 10.74
CA GLN A 399 26.63 14.60 10.88
C GLN A 399 27.31 13.27 10.58
N ALA A 400 26.78 12.15 11.07
CA ALA A 400 27.31 10.82 10.80
C ALA A 400 27.29 10.46 9.31
N MET A 401 26.23 10.87 8.59
CA MET A 401 26.06 10.61 7.16
C MET A 401 27.08 11.31 6.25
N LYS A 402 27.74 12.36 6.75
CA LYS A 402 28.80 13.08 6.03
C LYS A 402 30.17 12.39 6.10
N LYS A 403 30.36 11.44 7.02
CA LYS A 403 31.65 10.78 7.23
C LYS A 403 31.89 9.69 6.20
N SER A 404 33.16 9.36 5.96
CA SER A 404 33.55 8.25 5.08
C SER A 404 33.18 6.89 5.66
N ASP A 405 33.21 6.76 7.00
CA ASP A 405 32.84 5.57 7.78
C ASP A 405 31.37 5.61 8.26
N ARG A 406 30.50 6.27 7.50
CA ARG A 406 29.08 6.43 7.84
C ARG A 406 28.38 5.09 8.13
N PRO A 407 27.36 5.08 9.00
CA PRO A 407 26.61 3.87 9.31
C PRO A 407 25.82 3.35 8.11
N VAL A 408 25.46 2.06 8.15
CA VAL A 408 24.39 1.53 7.29
C VAL A 408 23.07 2.04 7.83
N VAL A 409 22.30 2.74 7.00
CA VAL A 409 20.99 3.27 7.39
C VAL A 409 19.90 2.42 6.76
N ILE A 410 18.98 1.90 7.57
CA ILE A 410 17.89 1.02 7.15
C ILE A 410 16.56 1.75 7.37
N ASP A 411 15.86 2.02 6.27
CA ASP A 411 14.47 2.50 6.28
C ASP A 411 13.52 1.32 6.40
N THR A 412 12.70 1.32 7.46
CA THR A 412 11.68 0.30 7.68
C THR A 412 10.30 0.70 7.16
N ALA A 413 10.14 1.92 6.62
CA ALA A 413 8.86 2.40 6.14
C ALA A 413 8.46 1.77 4.79
N VAL A 414 7.16 1.75 4.53
CA VAL A 414 6.56 1.17 3.31
C VAL A 414 6.06 2.21 2.32
N PHE A 415 6.02 3.49 2.69
CA PHE A 415 5.58 4.62 1.86
C PHE A 415 6.40 5.90 2.13
N GLY A 416 6.37 6.86 1.20
CA GLY A 416 7.11 8.13 1.29
C GLY A 416 8.55 8.09 0.75
N PRO A 417 9.28 9.21 0.81
CA PRO A 417 10.68 9.27 0.39
C PRO A 417 11.61 8.64 1.44
N VAL A 418 12.91 8.58 1.15
CA VAL A 418 13.93 8.03 2.06
C VAL A 418 15.08 9.01 2.29
N ILE A 419 15.82 8.80 3.39
CA ILE A 419 17.07 9.50 3.68
C ILE A 419 18.09 9.15 2.59
N PRO A 420 18.82 10.13 2.02
CA PRO A 420 19.87 9.89 1.04
C PRO A 420 20.84 8.79 1.48
N GLY A 421 20.91 7.70 0.71
CA GLY A 421 21.82 6.57 0.94
C GLY A 421 21.29 5.49 1.87
N ALA A 422 20.07 5.62 2.40
CA ALA A 422 19.43 4.56 3.16
C ALA A 422 19.02 3.37 2.28
N LEU A 423 19.11 2.17 2.84
CA LEU A 423 18.58 0.94 2.27
C LEU A 423 17.14 0.75 2.74
N ASN A 424 16.19 0.68 1.82
CA ASN A 424 14.80 0.43 2.19
C ASN A 424 14.53 -1.09 2.28
N PHE A 425 14.16 -1.52 3.48
CA PHE A 425 13.76 -2.89 3.81
C PHE A 425 12.26 -2.89 4.13
N ILE A 426 11.43 -3.22 3.15
CA ILE A 426 9.98 -3.25 3.32
C ILE A 426 9.62 -4.32 4.35
N ASN A 427 8.72 -3.93 5.27
CA ASN A 427 8.23 -4.75 6.38
C ASN A 427 9.33 -5.18 7.37
N SER A 428 10.51 -4.55 7.36
CA SER A 428 11.52 -4.78 8.40
C SER A 428 11.07 -4.25 9.75
N GLY A 429 10.52 -5.11 10.60
CA GLY A 429 10.05 -4.75 11.94
C GLY A 429 8.72 -5.39 12.31
N LEU A 430 8.15 -6.24 11.45
CA LEU A 430 7.03 -7.09 11.86
C LEU A 430 7.45 -8.01 13.01
N ALA A 431 6.49 -8.34 13.87
CA ALA A 431 6.65 -9.33 14.93
C ALA A 431 5.35 -10.08 15.16
N PHE A 432 5.49 -11.35 15.52
CA PHE A 432 4.37 -12.29 15.58
C PHE A 432 4.33 -12.98 16.93
N ASP A 433 3.12 -13.23 17.44
CA ASP A 433 2.93 -14.02 18.65
C ASP A 433 3.19 -15.52 18.41
N ASP A 434 3.00 -15.99 17.17
CA ASP A 434 3.35 -17.35 16.76
C ASP A 434 4.87 -17.48 16.67
N GLU A 435 5.44 -18.31 17.54
CA GLU A 435 6.89 -18.49 17.66
C GLU A 435 7.52 -19.03 16.37
N LYS A 436 6.86 -19.96 15.66
CA LYS A 436 7.42 -20.54 14.43
C LYS A 436 7.45 -19.50 13.32
N LEU A 437 6.38 -18.70 13.21
CA LEU A 437 6.31 -17.59 12.26
C LEU A 437 7.38 -16.55 12.57
N ASP A 438 7.55 -16.18 13.84
CA ASP A 438 8.55 -15.19 14.27
C ASP A 438 9.99 -15.68 14.10
N GLN A 439 10.28 -16.95 14.37
CA GLN A 439 11.57 -17.57 14.11
C GLN A 439 11.91 -17.56 12.62
N ALA A 440 10.97 -17.93 11.76
CA ALA A 440 11.18 -17.91 10.32
C ALA A 440 11.41 -16.46 9.81
N TYR A 441 10.67 -15.50 10.35
CA TYR A 441 10.87 -14.08 10.07
C TYR A 441 12.25 -13.60 10.54
N ASN A 442 12.69 -13.98 11.74
CA ASN A 442 14.00 -13.64 12.30
C ASN A 442 15.14 -14.10 11.39
N GLU A 443 15.06 -15.31 10.84
CA GLU A 443 16.08 -15.81 9.93
C GLU A 443 16.13 -15.00 8.62
N ARG A 444 14.96 -14.65 8.06
CA ARG A 444 14.88 -13.77 6.89
C ARG A 444 15.44 -12.38 7.18
N PHE A 445 15.13 -11.81 8.35
CA PHE A 445 15.67 -10.53 8.79
C PHE A 445 17.20 -10.59 8.95
N ARG A 446 17.73 -11.64 9.61
CA ARG A 446 19.17 -11.91 9.76
C ARG A 446 19.88 -11.96 8.41
N HIS A 447 19.32 -12.67 7.45
CA HIS A 447 19.89 -12.77 6.11
C HIS A 447 19.99 -11.41 5.40
N MET A 448 18.96 -10.57 5.50
CA MET A 448 18.99 -9.23 4.89
C MET A 448 19.96 -8.30 5.62
N MET A 449 20.05 -8.42 6.95
CA MET A 449 21.02 -7.69 7.76
C MET A 449 22.46 -8.03 7.37
N LEU A 450 22.81 -9.31 7.28
CA LEU A 450 24.15 -9.74 6.86
C LEU A 450 24.47 -9.35 5.41
N ALA A 451 23.45 -9.22 4.55
CA ALA A 451 23.64 -8.74 3.18
C ALA A 451 23.89 -7.22 3.11
N ALA A 452 23.33 -6.43 4.02
CA ALA A 452 23.52 -4.98 4.08
C ALA A 452 24.73 -4.54 4.91
N ALA A 453 24.97 -5.20 6.04
CA ALA A 453 26.01 -4.90 7.02
C ALA A 453 26.64 -6.23 7.49
N PRO A 454 27.58 -6.82 6.70
CA PRO A 454 28.14 -8.14 7.00
C PRO A 454 29.01 -8.17 8.26
N ASP A 455 29.59 -7.03 8.67
CA ASP A 455 30.32 -6.91 9.93
C ASP A 455 29.36 -6.51 11.06
N LEU A 456 29.25 -7.36 12.08
CA LEU A 456 28.41 -7.11 13.26
C LEU A 456 28.89 -5.91 14.10
N ASN A 457 30.12 -5.45 13.89
CA ASN A 457 30.66 -4.26 14.53
C ASN A 457 30.38 -2.97 13.77
N GLN A 458 29.86 -3.05 12.54
CA GLN A 458 29.49 -1.87 11.78
C GLN A 458 28.29 -1.18 12.44
N ALA A 459 28.32 0.16 12.50
CA ALA A 459 27.20 0.94 12.98
C ALA A 459 26.00 0.79 12.03
N VAL A 460 24.83 0.41 12.58
CA VAL A 460 23.57 0.31 11.82
C VAL A 460 22.50 1.17 12.47
N VAL A 461 21.90 2.06 11.68
CA VAL A 461 20.81 2.95 12.09
C VAL A 461 19.49 2.45 11.53
N PHE A 462 18.48 2.29 12.37
CA PHE A 462 17.11 2.00 11.96
C PHE A 462 16.23 3.23 12.14
N TYR A 463 15.37 3.50 11.14
CA TYR A 463 14.36 4.55 11.21
C TYR A 463 13.11 4.16 10.41
N CYS A 464 12.01 4.90 10.63
CA CYS A 464 10.74 4.72 9.94
C CYS A 464 10.10 6.09 9.64
N ALA A 465 8.80 6.13 9.36
CA ALA A 465 8.06 7.33 9.01
C ALA A 465 8.11 8.43 10.10
N SER A 466 8.01 8.08 11.38
CA SER A 466 7.96 9.03 12.50
C SER A 466 8.32 8.38 13.83
N SER A 467 8.35 9.20 14.89
CA SER A 467 8.50 8.77 16.28
C SER A 467 7.41 7.84 16.80
N GLU A 468 6.31 7.65 16.08
CA GLU A 468 5.24 6.71 16.45
C GLU A 468 5.37 5.34 15.77
N CYS A 469 6.36 5.13 14.92
CA CYS A 469 6.48 3.90 14.15
C CYS A 469 7.28 2.80 14.88
N TRP A 470 6.58 1.74 15.26
CA TRP A 470 7.14 0.56 15.95
C TRP A 470 7.95 -0.38 15.06
N LEU A 471 7.88 -0.28 13.72
CA LEU A 471 8.70 -1.11 12.83
C LEU A 471 10.20 -0.87 13.10
N SER A 472 10.62 0.39 13.19
CA SER A 472 12.03 0.73 13.47
C SER A 472 12.49 0.30 14.86
N VAL A 473 11.58 0.33 15.86
CA VAL A 473 11.84 -0.17 17.21
C VAL A 473 12.12 -1.67 17.18
N ASN A 474 11.20 -2.43 16.58
CA ASN A 474 11.33 -3.88 16.49
C ASN A 474 12.56 -4.29 15.68
N ALA A 475 12.85 -3.60 14.58
CA ALA A 475 14.03 -3.88 13.75
C ALA A 475 15.34 -3.63 14.52
N ALA A 476 15.45 -2.52 15.26
CA ALA A 476 16.61 -2.23 16.10
C ALA A 476 16.81 -3.28 17.20
N MET A 477 15.73 -3.67 17.89
CA MET A 477 15.78 -4.72 18.91
C MET A 477 16.21 -6.07 18.32
N ARG A 478 15.67 -6.46 17.16
CA ARG A 478 16.09 -7.70 16.46
C ARG A 478 17.56 -7.65 16.07
N ALA A 479 18.05 -6.53 15.53
CA ALA A 479 19.47 -6.39 15.17
C ALA A 479 20.39 -6.55 16.38
N ARG A 480 20.01 -6.00 17.56
CA ARG A 480 20.74 -6.25 18.81
C ARG A 480 20.75 -7.71 19.21
N GLN A 481 19.60 -8.39 19.13
CA GLN A 481 19.49 -9.81 19.45
C GLN A 481 20.32 -10.69 18.50
N LEU A 482 20.53 -10.24 17.26
CA LEU A 482 21.42 -10.90 16.29
C LEU A 482 22.91 -10.69 16.55
N GLY A 483 23.27 -9.86 17.54
CA GLY A 483 24.66 -9.62 17.95
C GLY A 483 25.33 -8.39 17.35
N TYR A 484 24.61 -7.52 16.62
CA TYR A 484 25.19 -6.25 16.16
C TYR A 484 25.56 -5.39 17.36
N THR A 485 26.82 -4.96 17.46
CA THR A 485 27.35 -4.29 18.65
C THR A 485 27.07 -2.79 18.65
N GLN A 486 26.87 -2.19 17.47
CA GLN A 486 26.58 -0.76 17.29
C GLN A 486 25.22 -0.56 16.60
N VAL A 487 24.13 -0.71 17.36
CA VAL A 487 22.77 -0.47 16.85
C VAL A 487 22.26 0.89 17.34
N ILE A 488 21.74 1.65 16.39
CA ILE A 488 21.19 2.98 16.59
C ILE A 488 19.74 2.99 16.13
N TRP A 489 18.89 3.65 16.91
CA TRP A 489 17.52 3.95 16.54
C TRP A 489 17.35 5.47 16.38
N TYR A 490 17.07 5.89 15.15
CA TYR A 490 16.70 7.28 14.86
C TYR A 490 15.18 7.40 14.95
N ARG A 491 14.71 7.72 16.17
CA ARG A 491 13.28 7.72 16.52
C ARG A 491 12.46 8.71 15.69
N GLY A 492 12.95 9.94 15.50
CA GLY A 492 12.20 11.00 14.81
C GLY A 492 11.79 10.64 13.38
N GLY A 493 12.55 9.74 12.74
CA GLY A 493 12.21 9.17 11.45
C GLY A 493 12.20 10.19 10.31
N MET A 494 11.48 9.85 9.24
CA MET A 494 11.37 10.69 8.05
C MET A 494 10.68 12.03 8.35
N ALA A 495 9.72 12.05 9.28
CA ALA A 495 9.02 13.27 9.70
C ALA A 495 9.98 14.33 10.27
N ALA A 496 10.81 13.96 11.25
CA ALA A 496 11.79 14.88 11.84
C ALA A 496 12.87 15.30 10.82
N TRP A 497 13.29 14.38 9.94
CA TRP A 497 14.27 14.67 8.88
C TRP A 497 13.75 15.73 7.89
N MET A 498 12.50 15.60 7.44
CA MET A 498 11.87 16.60 6.57
C MET A 498 11.59 17.91 7.30
N GLN A 499 11.17 17.85 8.58
CA GLN A 499 10.97 19.05 9.39
C GLN A 499 12.27 19.86 9.57
N ALA A 500 13.42 19.18 9.61
CA ALA A 500 14.73 19.80 9.61
C ALA A 500 15.16 20.39 8.26
N GLY A 501 14.33 20.31 7.22
CA GLY A 501 14.63 20.82 5.88
C GLY A 501 15.73 20.03 5.16
N LEU A 502 15.99 18.80 5.58
CA LEU A 502 17.01 17.95 4.97
C LEU A 502 16.49 17.30 3.68
N PRO A 503 17.38 17.11 2.67
CA PRO A 503 16.97 16.57 1.39
C PRO A 503 16.60 15.09 1.48
N THR A 504 15.78 14.63 0.53
CA THR A 504 15.26 13.26 0.46
C THR A 504 15.43 12.71 -0.95
N VAL A 505 15.46 11.39 -1.09
CA VAL A 505 15.45 10.73 -2.41
C VAL A 505 14.24 9.80 -2.55
N GLY A 506 13.89 9.47 -3.80
CA GLY A 506 12.82 8.51 -4.09
C GLY A 506 13.13 7.13 -3.50
N ARG A 507 12.10 6.41 -3.05
CA ARG A 507 12.28 5.07 -2.49
C ARG A 507 12.64 4.08 -3.60
N VAL A 508 13.70 3.30 -3.37
CA VAL A 508 14.11 2.15 -4.18
C VAL A 508 14.31 0.93 -3.26
N PRO A 509 13.31 0.04 -3.09
CA PRO A 509 13.40 -1.06 -2.13
C PRO A 509 14.44 -2.09 -2.54
N VAL A 510 15.23 -2.57 -1.57
CA VAL A 510 16.27 -3.58 -1.83
C VAL A 510 16.04 -4.90 -1.11
N ALA A 511 15.12 -4.90 -0.13
CA ALA A 511 14.69 -6.10 0.58
C ALA A 511 13.20 -6.04 0.92
N VAL A 512 12.55 -7.20 0.90
CA VAL A 512 11.20 -7.41 1.45
C VAL A 512 11.26 -8.56 2.45
N ILE A 513 10.71 -8.37 3.65
CA ILE A 513 10.70 -9.38 4.71
C ILE A 513 9.25 -9.57 5.15
N TYR A 514 8.68 -10.76 4.97
CA TYR A 514 7.34 -11.12 5.41
C TYR A 514 7.41 -12.30 6.36
#